data_AF-A0A2E9LKY4-F1
#
_entry.id   AF-A0A2E9LKY4-F1
#
_cell.length_a   1.000
_cell.length_b   1.000
_cell.length_c   1.000
_cell.angle_alpha   90.00
_cell.angle_beta   90.00
_cell.angle_gamma   90.00
#
_symmetry.space_group_name_H-M   'P 1'
#
loop_
_entity.id
_entity.type
_entity.pdbx_description
1 polymer ?
#
loop_
_entity_poly.entity_id
_entity_poly.type
_entity_poly.pdbx_seq_one_letter_code
_entity_poly.pdbx_strand_id
1 'polypeptide(L)'
;LKDRKFAFGTRSSVQAGLLAYSFLKDSGIDPRKDLAASSFYDDRESATKSDERDVVERVSNGEFDAGAVSQKVMEAMAEDGSLDRDGVRIFWSSPGYSHCCFTSQSDLDPKLAAEIEAAFLSVTDEDPIGKSVLEGEDCDHFVPGTDVGWELIEKAAEAEGLI
;
A
#
# COMPACT_ATOMS: atom_id res chain seq x y z
N LEU A 1 -12.60 8.91 14.02
CA LEU A 1 -12.14 9.87 12.99
C LEU A 1 -13.23 10.83 12.51
N LYS A 2 -14.48 10.73 12.98
CA LYS A 2 -15.50 11.76 12.69
C LYS A 2 -15.00 13.14 13.10
N ASP A 3 -15.29 14.14 12.27
CA ASP A 3 -14.86 15.54 12.42
C ASP A 3 -13.33 15.74 12.46
N ARG A 4 -12.55 14.76 11.98
CA ARG A 4 -11.09 14.86 11.85
C ARG A 4 -10.68 15.04 10.39
N LYS A 5 -9.50 15.61 10.17
CA LYS A 5 -8.87 15.74 8.86
C LYS A 5 -8.07 14.48 8.55
N PHE A 6 -8.32 13.86 7.40
CA PHE A 6 -7.64 12.62 6.98
C PHE A 6 -6.85 12.77 5.68
N ALA A 7 -5.58 12.34 5.66
CA ALA A 7 -4.73 12.32 4.47
C ALA A 7 -4.66 10.90 3.87
N PHE A 8 -5.05 10.77 2.61
CA PHE A 8 -4.85 9.56 1.81
C PHE A 8 -3.59 9.68 0.94
N GLY A 9 -3.05 8.54 0.51
CA GLY A 9 -2.07 8.46 -0.56
C GLY A 9 -2.69 8.81 -1.92
N THR A 10 -2.13 8.29 -3.01
CA THR A 10 -2.74 8.42 -4.35
C THR A 10 -4.04 7.64 -4.43
N ARG A 11 -4.97 8.07 -5.29
CA ARG A 11 -6.21 7.31 -5.57
C ARG A 11 -5.95 5.91 -6.12
N SER A 12 -4.84 5.74 -6.85
CA SER A 12 -4.38 4.46 -7.38
C SER A 12 -3.64 3.59 -6.37
N SER A 13 -3.27 4.13 -5.20
CA SER A 13 -2.64 3.33 -4.15
C SER A 13 -3.66 2.35 -3.59
N VAL A 14 -3.33 1.06 -3.61
CA VAL A 14 -4.18 0.01 -3.05
C VAL A 14 -4.30 0.21 -1.53
N GLN A 15 -3.17 0.28 -0.82
CA GLN A 15 -3.15 0.34 0.64
C GLN A 15 -3.50 1.72 1.21
N ALA A 16 -2.94 2.81 0.64
CA ALA A 16 -3.07 4.16 1.19
C ALA A 16 -4.21 4.97 0.55
N GLY A 17 -4.81 4.44 -0.53
CA GLY A 17 -5.94 5.03 -1.24
C GLY A 17 -7.19 4.18 -1.11
N LEU A 18 -7.33 3.18 -1.99
CA LEU A 18 -8.55 2.37 -2.16
C LEU A 18 -8.98 1.66 -0.87
N LEU A 19 -8.09 0.87 -0.27
CA LEU A 19 -8.40 0.11 0.94
C LEU A 19 -8.62 1.04 2.14
N ALA A 20 -7.79 2.07 2.30
CA ALA A 20 -7.97 3.07 3.35
C ALA A 20 -9.36 3.72 3.28
N TYR A 21 -9.80 4.10 2.08
CA TYR A 21 -11.12 4.68 1.84
C TYR A 21 -12.24 3.67 2.16
N SER A 22 -12.08 2.41 1.71
CA SER A 22 -13.03 1.34 1.97
C SER A 22 -13.15 1.02 3.47
N PHE A 23 -12.04 0.96 4.21
CA PHE A 23 -12.05 0.66 5.64
C PHE A 23 -12.72 1.75 6.49
N LEU A 24 -12.59 3.02 6.09
CA LEU A 24 -13.36 4.09 6.72
C LEU A 24 -14.87 3.85 6.55
N LYS A 25 -15.31 3.52 5.33
CA LYS A 25 -16.71 3.21 5.04
C LYS A 25 -17.20 1.99 5.84
N ASP A 26 -16.43 0.91 5.85
CA ASP A 26 -16.74 -0.31 6.61
C ASP A 26 -16.81 -0.03 8.13
N SER A 27 -16.07 0.97 8.63
CA SER A 27 -16.15 1.44 10.03
C SER A 27 -17.33 2.38 10.32
N GLY A 28 -18.18 2.66 9.33
CA GLY A 28 -19.33 3.57 9.46
C GLY A 28 -18.95 5.06 9.37
N ILE A 29 -17.83 5.38 8.72
CA ILE A 29 -17.38 6.75 8.45
C ILE A 29 -17.41 6.95 6.93
N ASP A 30 -18.34 7.75 6.42
CA ASP A 30 -18.32 8.19 5.03
C ASP A 30 -17.27 9.30 4.88
N PRO A 31 -16.14 9.08 4.19
CA PRO A 31 -15.07 10.07 4.13
C PRO A 31 -15.51 11.42 3.55
N ARG A 32 -16.58 11.45 2.75
CA ARG A 32 -17.12 12.68 2.14
C ARG A 32 -18.05 13.46 3.08
N LYS A 33 -18.58 12.83 4.14
CA LYS A 33 -19.60 13.44 5.00
C LYS A 33 -19.17 13.56 6.46
N ASP A 34 -18.50 12.53 6.98
CA ASP A 34 -18.19 12.41 8.40
C ASP A 34 -16.81 12.97 8.76
N LEU A 35 -15.91 13.18 7.79
CA LEU A 35 -14.60 13.82 8.03
C LEU A 35 -14.72 15.34 7.92
N ALA A 36 -13.96 16.07 8.75
CA ALA A 36 -13.92 17.53 8.65
C ALA A 36 -13.24 17.99 7.35
N ALA A 37 -12.23 17.25 6.91
CA ALA A 37 -11.66 17.36 5.57
C ALA A 37 -10.95 16.05 5.21
N SER A 38 -10.81 15.79 3.90
CA SER A 38 -9.91 14.75 3.43
C SER A 38 -9.32 15.15 2.09
N SER A 39 -8.10 14.67 1.82
CA SER A 39 -7.47 14.85 0.50
C SER A 39 -6.71 13.59 0.10
N PHE A 40 -6.65 13.34 -1.21
CA PHE A 40 -5.70 12.41 -1.79
C PHE A 40 -4.40 13.14 -2.11
N TYR A 41 -3.31 12.40 -2.18
CA TYR A 41 -2.01 12.93 -2.61
C TYR A 41 -2.10 13.66 -3.94
N ASP A 42 -2.91 13.14 -4.88
CA ASP A 42 -3.12 13.74 -6.20
C ASP A 42 -3.71 15.16 -6.14
N ASP A 43 -4.33 15.54 -5.01
CA ASP A 43 -4.95 16.85 -4.81
C ASP A 43 -4.05 17.82 -4.02
N ARG A 44 -2.86 17.38 -3.59
CA ARG A 44 -1.93 18.16 -2.77
C ARG A 44 -0.69 18.56 -3.57
N GLU A 45 -0.20 19.78 -3.33
CA GLU A 45 1.14 20.15 -3.76
C GLU A 45 2.16 19.48 -2.84
N SER A 46 2.81 18.42 -3.32
CA SER A 46 3.81 17.67 -2.56
C SER A 46 5.22 17.89 -3.09
N ALA A 47 6.17 18.01 -2.16
CA ALA A 47 7.60 18.10 -2.47
C ALA A 47 8.26 16.71 -2.60
N THR A 48 7.61 15.66 -2.11
CA THR A 48 8.07 14.28 -2.20
C THR A 48 7.42 13.56 -3.38
N LYS A 49 8.13 12.59 -3.97
CA LYS A 49 7.59 11.68 -4.99
C LYS A 49 6.92 10.43 -4.41
N SER A 50 6.90 10.30 -3.08
CA SER A 50 6.24 9.21 -2.37
C SER A 50 4.97 9.73 -1.70
N ASP A 51 3.84 9.16 -2.09
CA ASP A 51 2.53 9.54 -1.59
C ASP A 51 2.36 9.21 -0.11
N GLU A 52 2.84 8.06 0.34
CA GLU A 52 2.81 7.67 1.74
C GLU A 52 3.74 8.52 2.62
N ARG A 53 4.94 8.88 2.13
CA ARG A 53 5.81 9.83 2.86
C ARG A 53 5.13 11.18 3.04
N ASP A 54 4.45 11.69 2.00
CA ASP A 54 3.66 12.91 2.11
C ASP A 54 2.60 12.76 3.20
N VAL A 55 1.85 11.66 3.25
CA VAL A 55 0.87 11.42 4.32
C VAL A 55 1.50 11.52 5.70
N VAL A 56 2.67 10.90 5.93
CA VAL A 56 3.39 10.98 7.22
C VAL A 56 3.75 12.42 7.56
N GLU A 57 4.35 13.16 6.61
CA GLU A 57 4.75 14.56 6.80
C GLU A 57 3.55 15.46 7.14
N ARG A 58 2.44 15.29 6.45
CA ARG A 58 1.19 16.06 6.64
C ARG A 58 0.58 15.83 8.02
N VAL A 59 0.62 14.60 8.51
CA VAL A 59 0.15 14.27 9.86
C VAL A 59 1.12 14.81 10.92
N SER A 60 2.43 14.63 10.69
CA SER A 60 3.47 15.06 11.64
C SER A 60 3.52 16.58 11.83
N ASN A 61 3.21 17.33 10.76
CA ASN A 61 3.11 18.79 10.79
C ASN A 61 1.75 19.32 11.31
N GLY A 62 0.80 18.43 11.65
CA GLY A 62 -0.52 18.81 12.14
C GLY A 62 -1.47 19.38 11.07
N GLU A 63 -1.12 19.26 9.78
CA GLU A 63 -2.01 19.64 8.68
C GLU A 63 -3.24 18.73 8.64
N PHE A 64 -3.02 17.43 8.87
CA PHE A 64 -4.05 16.40 9.02
C PHE A 64 -3.97 15.73 10.40
N ASP A 65 -5.10 15.25 10.92
CA ASP A 65 -5.16 14.57 12.22
C ASP A 65 -4.76 13.08 12.12
N ALA A 66 -4.95 12.48 10.94
CA ALA A 66 -4.67 11.07 10.66
C ALA A 66 -4.42 10.84 9.17
N GLY A 67 -3.84 9.70 8.83
CA GLY A 67 -3.70 9.25 7.45
C GLY A 67 -3.46 7.75 7.36
N ALA A 68 -3.42 7.23 6.13
CA ALA A 68 -3.14 5.82 5.86
C ALA A 68 -1.81 5.66 5.13
N VAL A 69 -1.00 4.72 5.61
CA VAL A 69 0.32 4.38 5.08
C VAL A 69 0.59 2.89 5.30
N SER A 70 1.49 2.31 4.53
CA SER A 70 2.01 0.98 4.78
C SER A 70 2.96 0.98 5.99
N GLN A 71 3.02 -0.16 6.67
CA GLN A 71 3.99 -0.37 7.74
C GLN A 71 5.43 -0.23 7.22
N LYS A 72 5.70 -0.74 6.01
CA LYS A 72 6.99 -0.66 5.34
C LYS A 72 7.50 0.78 5.17
N VAL A 73 6.66 1.71 4.70
CA VAL A 73 7.08 3.12 4.57
C VAL A 73 7.37 3.74 5.93
N MET A 74 6.53 3.47 6.94
CA MET A 74 6.76 3.94 8.30
C MET A 74 8.08 3.43 8.90
N GLU A 75 8.41 2.16 8.66
CA GLU A 75 9.66 1.55 9.11
C GLU A 75 10.86 2.16 8.40
N ALA A 76 10.82 2.26 7.08
CA ALA A 76 11.88 2.89 6.29
C ALA A 76 12.14 4.34 6.69
N MET A 77 11.09 5.14 6.94
CA MET A 77 11.23 6.53 7.40
C MET A 77 11.78 6.62 8.83
N ALA A 78 11.48 5.65 9.70
CA ALA A 78 12.04 5.63 11.04
C ALA A 78 13.52 5.23 11.02
N GLU A 79 13.90 4.30 10.14
CA GLU A 79 15.29 3.87 9.95
C GLU A 79 16.17 4.97 9.35
N ASP A 80 15.64 5.73 8.38
CA ASP A 80 16.36 6.86 7.76
C ASP A 80 16.30 8.16 8.61
N GLY A 81 15.54 8.15 9.71
CA GLY A 81 15.43 9.26 10.66
C GLY A 81 14.47 10.38 10.21
N SER A 82 13.76 10.23 9.10
CA SER A 82 12.75 11.20 8.64
C SER A 82 11.42 11.13 9.41
N LEU A 83 11.21 10.09 10.22
CA LEU A 83 10.05 9.95 11.10
C LEU A 83 10.46 9.82 12.57
N ASP A 84 9.99 10.75 13.39
CA ASP A 84 9.98 10.61 14.85
C ASP A 84 8.84 9.67 15.28
N ARG A 85 9.18 8.45 15.70
CA ARG A 85 8.21 7.44 16.13
C ARG A 85 7.39 7.86 17.35
N ASP A 86 7.89 8.76 18.18
CA ASP A 86 7.15 9.26 19.35
C ASP A 86 6.15 10.36 18.95
N GLY A 87 6.32 10.97 17.78
CA GLY A 87 5.45 12.01 17.23
C GLY A 87 4.16 11.49 16.59
N VAL A 88 4.07 10.19 16.30
CA VAL A 88 2.92 9.56 15.64
C VAL A 88 2.46 8.32 16.39
N ARG A 89 1.18 7.95 16.25
CA ARG A 89 0.64 6.73 16.86
C ARG A 89 -0.18 5.94 15.86
N ILE A 90 0.18 4.67 15.69
CA ILE A 90 -0.66 3.69 14.99
C ILE A 90 -1.88 3.40 15.88
N PHE A 91 -3.07 3.74 15.40
CA PHE A 91 -4.32 3.54 16.15
C PHE A 91 -5.20 2.43 15.56
N TRP A 92 -4.88 1.95 14.36
CA TRP A 92 -5.58 0.88 13.67
C TRP A 92 -4.68 0.27 12.60
N SER A 93 -4.81 -1.04 12.37
CA SER A 93 -4.12 -1.78 11.30
C SER A 93 -5.13 -2.63 10.56
N SER A 94 -4.98 -2.74 9.24
CA SER A 94 -5.84 -3.60 8.43
C SER A 94 -5.64 -5.07 8.76
N PRO A 95 -6.64 -5.93 8.50
CA PRO A 95 -6.36 -7.36 8.35
C PRO A 95 -5.31 -7.59 7.26
N GLY A 96 -4.68 -8.75 7.27
CA GLY A 96 -3.81 -9.18 6.18
C GLY A 96 -4.60 -9.38 4.88
N TYR A 97 -3.96 -9.07 3.77
CA TYR A 97 -4.47 -9.27 2.42
C TYR A 97 -3.29 -9.57 1.48
N SER A 98 -3.57 -10.21 0.36
CA SER A 98 -2.59 -10.46 -0.69
C SER A 98 -2.25 -9.13 -1.37
N HIS A 99 -0.95 -8.88 -1.53
CA HIS A 99 -0.39 -7.71 -2.19
C HIS A 99 0.36 -8.16 -3.47
N CYS A 100 1.13 -7.26 -4.10
CA CYS A 100 1.92 -7.45 -5.34
C CYS A 100 2.07 -8.92 -5.78
N CYS A 101 1.48 -9.23 -6.94
CA CYS A 101 1.58 -10.55 -7.54
C CYS A 101 1.92 -10.41 -9.02
N PHE A 102 2.99 -11.08 -9.44
CA PHE A 102 3.34 -11.19 -10.84
C PHE A 102 2.23 -11.93 -11.58
N THR A 103 1.58 -11.23 -12.50
CA THR A 103 0.41 -11.72 -13.23
C THR A 103 0.74 -11.80 -14.72
N SER A 104 0.36 -12.90 -15.35
CA SER A 104 0.50 -13.09 -16.80
C SER A 104 -0.83 -12.86 -17.53
N GLN A 105 -0.76 -12.60 -18.83
CA GLN A 105 -1.95 -12.61 -19.68
C GLN A 105 -2.49 -14.04 -19.79
N SER A 106 -3.82 -14.17 -19.87
CA SER A 106 -4.49 -15.48 -19.91
C SER A 106 -4.16 -16.33 -21.15
N ASP A 107 -3.60 -15.72 -22.20
CA ASP A 107 -3.23 -16.36 -23.46
C ASP A 107 -1.73 -16.70 -23.57
N LEU A 108 -0.94 -16.46 -22.51
CA LEU A 108 0.45 -16.88 -22.44
C LEU A 108 0.55 -18.42 -22.50
N ASP A 109 1.52 -18.94 -23.26
CA ASP A 109 1.78 -20.39 -23.31
C ASP A 109 1.99 -20.94 -21.89
N PRO A 110 1.18 -21.90 -21.43
CA PRO A 110 1.30 -22.47 -20.09
C PRO A 110 2.69 -23.02 -19.77
N LYS A 111 3.42 -23.53 -20.77
CA LYS A 111 4.79 -24.00 -20.59
C LYS A 111 5.74 -22.85 -20.29
N LEU A 112 5.58 -21.74 -21.01
CA LEU A 112 6.37 -20.53 -20.78
C LEU A 112 6.03 -19.89 -19.43
N ALA A 113 4.75 -19.86 -19.06
CA ALA A 113 4.32 -19.37 -17.75
C ALA A 113 4.98 -20.15 -16.60
N ALA A 114 4.99 -21.49 -16.70
CA ALA A 114 5.65 -22.36 -15.72
C ALA A 114 7.19 -22.18 -15.70
N GLU A 115 7.83 -21.95 -16.85
CA GLU A 115 9.26 -21.67 -16.93
C GLU A 115 9.61 -20.33 -16.26
N ILE A 116 8.77 -19.29 -16.45
CA ILE A 116 8.94 -17.98 -15.80
C ILE A 116 8.73 -18.10 -14.29
N GLU A 117 7.66 -18.76 -13.84
CA GLU A 117 7.40 -18.98 -12.41
C GLU A 117 8.57 -19.72 -11.74
N ALA A 118 9.04 -20.81 -12.36
CA ALA A 118 10.21 -21.54 -11.85
C ALA A 118 11.46 -20.67 -11.77
N ALA A 119 11.66 -19.74 -12.71
CA ALA A 119 12.78 -18.80 -12.67
C ALA A 119 12.68 -17.87 -11.46
N PHE A 120 11.52 -17.26 -11.20
CA PHE A 120 11.31 -16.42 -10.01
C PHE A 120 11.53 -17.22 -8.71
N LEU A 121 10.95 -18.42 -8.60
CA LEU A 121 11.09 -19.27 -7.41
C LEU A 121 12.52 -19.77 -7.17
N SER A 122 13.39 -19.73 -8.19
CA SER A 122 14.80 -20.14 -8.07
C SER A 122 15.73 -19.01 -7.63
N VAL A 123 15.23 -17.77 -7.54
CA VAL A 123 16.05 -16.62 -7.14
C VAL A 123 16.45 -16.77 -5.66
N THR A 124 17.74 -16.60 -5.39
CA THR A 124 18.31 -16.61 -4.04
C THR A 124 19.26 -15.42 -3.88
N ASP A 125 19.66 -15.10 -2.65
CA ASP A 125 20.65 -14.06 -2.36
C ASP A 125 22.11 -14.57 -2.41
N GLU A 126 22.32 -15.83 -2.82
CA GLU A 126 23.64 -16.46 -2.89
C GLU A 126 24.53 -15.85 -4.00
N ASP A 127 23.91 -15.28 -5.04
CA ASP A 127 24.61 -14.59 -6.12
C ASP A 127 24.21 -13.11 -6.24
N PRO A 128 25.09 -12.24 -6.80
CA PRO A 128 24.82 -10.80 -6.86
C PRO A 128 23.59 -10.40 -7.68
N ILE A 129 23.24 -11.18 -8.73
CA ILE A 129 22.08 -10.87 -9.57
C ILE A 129 20.82 -11.20 -8.79
N GLY A 130 20.73 -12.40 -8.23
CA GLY A 130 19.59 -12.81 -7.41
C GLY A 130 19.37 -11.87 -6.22
N LYS A 131 20.45 -11.51 -5.53
CA LYS A 131 20.42 -10.50 -4.46
C LYS A 131 19.86 -9.15 -4.94
N SER A 132 20.33 -8.62 -6.08
CA SER A 132 19.81 -7.36 -6.61
C SER A 132 18.34 -7.43 -7.02
N VAL A 133 17.85 -8.60 -7.48
CA VAL A 133 16.42 -8.80 -7.77
C VAL A 133 15.61 -8.76 -6.48
N LEU A 134 16.03 -9.51 -5.45
CA LEU A 134 15.36 -9.56 -4.15
C LEU A 134 15.35 -8.20 -3.45
N GLU A 135 16.47 -7.46 -3.48
CA GLU A 135 16.57 -6.09 -2.98
C GLU A 135 15.66 -5.13 -3.77
N GLY A 136 15.53 -5.32 -5.08
CA GLY A 136 14.67 -4.51 -5.95
C GLY A 136 13.18 -4.66 -5.65
N GLU A 137 12.75 -5.89 -5.37
CA GLU A 137 11.38 -6.18 -4.93
C GLU A 137 11.17 -6.02 -3.42
N ASP A 138 12.27 -5.79 -2.67
CA ASP A 138 12.32 -5.69 -1.22
C ASP A 138 11.60 -6.89 -0.56
N CYS A 139 12.08 -8.09 -0.91
CA CYS A 139 11.61 -9.37 -0.39
C CYS A 139 12.78 -10.33 -0.18
N ASP A 140 12.61 -11.33 0.69
CA ASP A 140 13.66 -12.33 0.96
C ASP A 140 13.66 -13.50 -0.05
N HIS A 141 12.50 -13.81 -0.63
CA HIS A 141 12.31 -14.86 -1.63
C HIS A 141 10.95 -14.70 -2.31
N PHE A 142 10.81 -15.27 -3.51
CA PHE A 142 9.52 -15.41 -4.17
C PHE A 142 8.78 -16.66 -3.70
N VAL A 143 7.46 -16.59 -3.72
CA VAL A 143 6.56 -17.71 -3.40
C VAL A 143 5.60 -17.96 -4.57
N PRO A 144 5.04 -19.18 -4.70
CA PRO A 144 4.05 -19.45 -5.74
C PRO A 144 2.88 -18.47 -5.70
N GLY A 145 2.33 -18.16 -6.87
CA GLY A 145 1.15 -17.31 -6.97
C GLY A 145 -0.05 -17.88 -6.20
N THR A 146 -0.92 -17.00 -5.70
CA THR A 146 -2.13 -17.37 -4.96
C THR A 146 -3.34 -16.60 -5.48
N ASP A 147 -4.48 -17.28 -5.54
CA ASP A 147 -5.80 -16.71 -5.84
C ASP A 147 -6.57 -16.34 -4.55
N VAL A 148 -6.03 -16.64 -3.38
CA VAL A 148 -6.61 -16.31 -2.07
C VAL A 148 -6.05 -14.99 -1.53
N GLY A 149 -6.87 -14.24 -0.78
CA GLY A 149 -6.46 -13.04 -0.05
C GLY A 149 -6.69 -11.72 -0.81
N TRP A 150 -7.31 -11.79 -1.98
CA TRP A 150 -7.64 -10.64 -2.83
C TRP A 150 -9.03 -10.06 -2.59
N GLU A 151 -9.86 -10.76 -1.81
CA GLU A 151 -11.30 -10.48 -1.65
C GLU A 151 -11.55 -9.07 -1.09
N LEU A 152 -10.66 -8.58 -0.23
CA LEU A 152 -10.72 -7.23 0.33
C LEU A 152 -10.50 -6.16 -0.75
N ILE A 153 -9.57 -6.39 -1.67
CA ILE A 153 -9.25 -5.47 -2.76
C ILE A 153 -10.38 -5.51 -3.80
N GLU A 154 -10.85 -6.71 -4.17
CA GLU A 154 -11.94 -6.90 -5.12
C GLU A 154 -13.22 -6.21 -4.63
N LYS A 155 -13.65 -6.49 -3.39
CA LYS A 155 -14.81 -5.82 -2.77
C LYS A 155 -14.68 -4.30 -2.79
N ALA A 156 -13.49 -3.77 -2.48
CA ALA A 156 -13.25 -2.34 -2.48
C ALA A 156 -13.32 -1.75 -3.90
N ALA A 157 -12.73 -2.45 -4.88
CA ALA A 157 -12.74 -2.04 -6.28
C ALA A 157 -14.16 -2.03 -6.87
N GLU A 158 -14.96 -3.06 -6.62
CA GLU A 158 -16.38 -3.11 -7.03
C GLU A 158 -17.18 -1.95 -6.40
N ALA A 159 -16.99 -1.71 -5.10
CA ALA A 159 -17.72 -0.66 -4.37
C ALA A 159 -17.41 0.76 -4.87
N GLU A 160 -16.22 0.96 -5.46
CA GLU A 160 -15.79 2.21 -6.07
C GLU A 160 -15.91 2.22 -7.61
N GLY A 161 -16.47 1.16 -8.22
CA GLY A 161 -16.74 1.06 -9.65
C GLY A 161 -15.49 1.01 -10.53
N LEU A 162 -14.41 0.40 -10.02
CA LEU A 162 -13.14 0.21 -10.75
C LEU A 162 -13.13 -1.08 -11.58
N ILE A 163 -14.00 -2.04 -11.23
CA ILE A 163 -14.24 -3.30 -11.93
C ILE A 163 -15.74 -3.56 -12.06
#